data_AF-A0A662RXQ1-F1
#
_entry.id   AF-A0A662RXQ1-F1
#
_cell.length_a   1.000
_cell.length_b   1.000
_cell.length_c   1.000
_cell.angle_alpha   90.00
_cell.angle_beta   90.00
_cell.angle_gamma   90.00
#
_symmetry.space_group_name_H-M   'P 1'
#
loop_
_entity.id
_entity.type
_entity.pdbx_description
1 polymer ?
#
loop_
_entity_poly.entity_id
_entity_poly.type
_entity_poly.pdbx_seq_one_letter_code
_entity_poly.pdbx_strand_id
1 'polypeptide(L)'
;MRDVREGEWRTLVGKPPTVYIGADDLEDDAETGGICAEGVERLKSLSLTGVRLFRVKLADPSLVGRGRENVAWAIEACGDPWVLLEEFGSIVTDRSGPESNPGLALLLDSPPAEALVELAERIRRERVTLEEVHRVAEAHGVELWELGGSGLGVIGAFAAAVLSSAGVAEGVPTEGLNSPGGRRHRRQ
;
A
#
# COMPACT_ATOMS: atom_id res chain seq x y z
N MET A 1 -30.84 -14.05 41.12
CA MET A 1 -29.81 -15.01 40.66
C MET A 1 -30.34 -15.70 39.40
N ARG A 2 -30.03 -15.14 38.24
CA ARG A 2 -30.08 -15.85 36.95
C ARG A 2 -28.74 -15.60 36.32
N ASP A 3 -28.03 -16.71 36.17
CA ASP A 3 -26.69 -16.85 35.64
C ASP A 3 -26.75 -16.57 34.13
N VAL A 4 -26.18 -15.44 33.70
CA VAL A 4 -26.07 -15.10 32.29
C VAL A 4 -24.71 -15.61 31.86
N ARG A 5 -24.70 -16.74 31.15
CA ARG A 5 -23.48 -17.42 30.71
C ARG A 5 -22.66 -16.50 29.82
N GLU A 6 -21.38 -16.37 30.14
CA GLU A 6 -20.33 -15.69 29.36
C GLU A 6 -20.11 -16.38 28.00
N GLY A 7 -21.03 -16.20 27.04
CA GLY A 7 -20.91 -16.86 25.73
C GLY A 7 -21.72 -16.26 24.58
N GLU A 8 -22.67 -15.37 24.83
CA GLU A 8 -23.64 -14.92 23.81
C GLU A 8 -23.48 -13.45 23.37
N TRP A 9 -22.24 -12.92 23.34
CA TRP A 9 -21.95 -11.61 22.71
C TRP A 9 -21.23 -11.74 21.35
N ARG A 10 -21.06 -12.96 20.82
CA ARG A 10 -20.18 -13.24 19.68
C ARG A 10 -20.79 -13.06 18.28
N THR A 11 -22.00 -12.52 18.14
CA THR A 11 -22.76 -12.67 16.88
C THR A 11 -23.35 -11.39 16.30
N LEU A 12 -22.67 -10.24 16.41
CA LEU A 12 -23.04 -9.03 15.65
C LEU A 12 -21.87 -8.25 15.03
N VAL A 13 -20.72 -8.88 14.76
CA VAL A 13 -19.63 -8.23 14.01
C VAL A 13 -19.55 -8.88 12.63
N GLY A 14 -19.78 -8.09 11.58
CA GLY A 14 -19.60 -8.55 10.20
C GLY A 14 -18.18 -9.10 9.98
N LYS A 15 -17.99 -9.91 8.93
CA LYS A 15 -16.66 -10.33 8.52
C LYS A 15 -15.79 -9.07 8.36
N PRO A 16 -14.57 -9.01 8.93
CA PRO A 16 -13.69 -7.86 8.74
C PRO A 16 -13.47 -7.60 7.24
N PRO A 17 -13.38 -6.33 6.81
CA PRO A 17 -13.21 -5.98 5.41
C PRO A 17 -11.85 -6.43 4.91
N THR A 18 -11.73 -6.59 3.59
CA THR A 18 -10.42 -6.66 2.95
C THR A 18 -9.94 -5.24 2.70
N VAL A 19 -8.74 -4.92 3.14
CA VAL A 19 -8.14 -3.60 3.03
C VAL A 19 -6.93 -3.68 2.12
N TYR A 20 -6.84 -2.74 1.19
CA TYR A 20 -5.69 -2.54 0.32
C TYR A 20 -5.03 -1.21 0.69
N ILE A 21 -3.77 -1.26 1.12
CA ILE A 21 -2.97 -0.08 1.42
C ILE A 21 -1.85 0.01 0.39
N GLY A 22 -1.96 0.97 -0.52
CA GLY A 22 -0.90 1.33 -1.44
C GLY A 22 0.13 2.24 -0.78
N ALA A 23 1.38 2.12 -1.21
CA ALA A 23 2.50 2.94 -0.76
C ALA A 23 3.45 3.23 -1.92
N ASP A 24 3.95 4.46 -1.97
CA ASP A 24 4.96 4.86 -2.96
C ASP A 24 5.82 6.02 -2.46
N ASP A 25 6.99 6.16 -3.07
CA ASP A 25 7.98 7.22 -2.83
C ASP A 25 8.38 7.35 -1.35
N LEU A 26 8.54 6.21 -0.68
CA LEU A 26 8.99 6.13 0.72
C LEU A 26 10.50 6.36 0.81
N GLU A 27 11.24 5.78 -0.14
CA GLU A 27 12.69 5.92 -0.30
C GLU A 27 13.08 5.67 -1.76
N ASP A 28 14.25 5.09 -2.05
CA ASP A 28 14.50 4.44 -3.33
C ASP A 28 13.61 3.21 -3.55
N ASP A 29 13.54 2.73 -4.79
CA ASP A 29 12.56 1.71 -5.19
C ASP A 29 12.79 0.38 -4.45
N ALA A 30 14.05 0.02 -4.19
CA ALA A 30 14.41 -1.21 -3.51
C ALA A 30 14.11 -1.10 -2.01
N GLU A 31 14.42 0.05 -1.40
CA GLU A 31 14.15 0.32 0.00
C GLU A 31 12.64 0.49 0.26
N THR A 32 11.90 1.09 -0.66
CA THR A 32 10.42 1.17 -0.59
C THR A 32 9.79 -0.23 -0.50
N GLY A 33 10.26 -1.17 -1.32
CA GLY A 33 9.84 -2.57 -1.24
C GLY A 33 10.23 -3.23 0.08
N GLY A 34 11.42 -2.93 0.62
CA GLY A 34 11.87 -3.39 1.93
C GLY A 34 11.00 -2.88 3.08
N ILE A 35 10.62 -1.60 3.06
CA ILE A 35 9.71 -0.99 4.05
C ILE A 35 8.33 -1.66 3.99
N CYS A 36 7.80 -1.92 2.79
CA CYS A 36 6.53 -2.63 2.64
C CYS A 36 6.60 -4.08 3.12
N ALA A 37 7.72 -4.77 2.89
CA ALA A 37 7.95 -6.12 3.38
C ALA A 37 8.01 -6.17 4.92
N GLU A 38 8.67 -5.19 5.54
CA GLU A 38 8.68 -5.02 6.99
C GLU A 38 7.27 -4.77 7.55
N GLY A 39 6.49 -3.91 6.86
CA GLY A 39 5.08 -3.71 7.15
C GLY A 39 4.26 -5.01 7.14
N VAL A 40 4.44 -5.85 6.12
CA VAL A 40 3.78 -7.15 6.05
C VAL A 40 4.15 -8.06 7.22
N GLU A 41 5.43 -8.14 7.57
CA GLU A 41 5.86 -8.97 8.71
C GLU A 41 5.30 -8.44 10.04
N ARG A 42 5.22 -7.12 10.20
CA ARG A 42 4.56 -6.49 11.35
C ARG A 42 3.08 -6.88 11.42
N LEU A 43 2.35 -6.75 10.32
CA LEU A 43 0.92 -7.09 10.28
C LEU A 43 0.67 -8.58 10.54
N LYS A 44 1.51 -9.47 10.00
CA LYS A 44 1.45 -10.91 10.32
C LYS A 44 1.68 -11.18 11.81
N SER A 45 2.57 -10.44 12.46
CA SER A 45 2.82 -10.59 13.91
C SER A 45 1.60 -10.27 14.77
N LEU A 46 0.64 -9.51 14.24
CA LEU A 46 -0.64 -9.18 14.90
C LEU A 46 -1.72 -10.25 14.69
N SER A 47 -1.37 -11.42 14.14
CA SER A 47 -2.31 -12.50 13.82
C SER A 47 -3.39 -12.12 12.80
N LEU A 48 -3.12 -11.11 11.97
CA LEU A 48 -3.97 -10.74 10.84
C LEU A 48 -3.90 -11.80 9.74
N THR A 49 -5.01 -12.02 9.05
CA THR A 49 -5.11 -13.04 8.01
C THR A 49 -5.14 -12.41 6.62
N GLY A 50 -4.74 -13.17 5.60
CA GLY A 50 -4.77 -12.69 4.21
C GLY A 50 -3.73 -11.63 3.89
N VAL A 51 -2.68 -11.49 4.70
CA VAL A 51 -1.63 -10.47 4.49
C VAL A 51 -0.82 -10.84 3.24
N ARG A 52 -0.89 -10.01 2.19
CA ARG A 52 -0.20 -10.20 0.91
C ARG A 52 0.51 -8.91 0.49
N LEU A 53 1.62 -9.04 -0.22
CA LEU A 53 2.36 -7.93 -0.80
C LEU A 53 2.22 -7.93 -2.32
N PHE A 54 2.10 -6.75 -2.90
CA PHE A 54 1.98 -6.55 -4.33
C PHE A 54 2.93 -5.45 -4.81
N ARG A 55 3.34 -5.57 -6.07
CA ARG A 55 4.18 -4.61 -6.78
C ARG A 55 3.49 -4.20 -8.07
N VAL A 56 3.53 -2.91 -8.38
CA VAL A 56 2.94 -2.34 -9.59
C VAL A 56 3.96 -1.46 -10.29
N LYS A 57 4.27 -1.82 -11.54
CA LYS A 57 5.05 -0.97 -12.44
C LYS A 57 4.19 0.16 -12.99
N LEU A 58 4.64 1.39 -12.77
CA LEU A 58 3.99 2.63 -13.19
C LEU A 58 4.53 3.13 -14.54
N ALA A 59 4.12 4.34 -14.94
CA ALA A 59 4.55 4.98 -16.19
C ALA A 59 6.08 4.98 -16.34
N ASP A 60 6.52 5.00 -17.60
CA ASP A 60 7.94 5.09 -17.95
C ASP A 60 8.60 6.23 -17.15
N PRO A 61 9.70 5.96 -16.43
CA PRO A 61 10.37 6.94 -15.58
C PRO A 61 10.68 8.25 -16.29
N SER A 62 11.04 8.20 -17.58
CA SER A 62 11.37 9.38 -18.39
C SER A 62 10.18 10.32 -18.59
N LEU A 63 8.94 9.79 -18.58
CA LEU A 63 7.72 10.58 -18.72
C LEU A 63 7.37 11.37 -17.45
N VAL A 64 7.88 10.91 -16.30
CA VAL A 64 7.60 11.49 -14.98
C VAL A 64 8.83 12.11 -14.33
N GLY A 65 9.93 12.23 -15.08
CA GLY A 65 11.18 12.86 -14.61
C GLY A 65 11.97 12.02 -13.60
N ARG A 66 11.74 10.70 -13.56
CA ARG A 66 12.52 9.75 -12.72
C ARG A 66 13.65 9.13 -13.53
N GLY A 67 14.82 9.00 -12.90
CA GLY A 67 16.01 8.35 -13.47
C GLY A 67 16.19 6.88 -13.09
N ARG A 68 15.22 6.30 -12.37
CA ARG A 68 15.23 4.93 -11.83
C ARG A 68 13.90 4.23 -12.14
N GLU A 69 13.70 3.00 -11.69
CA GLU A 69 12.42 2.32 -11.92
C GLU A 69 11.28 3.14 -11.30
N ASN A 70 10.06 2.97 -11.81
CA ASN A 70 8.89 3.66 -11.28
C ASN A 70 7.90 2.59 -10.86
N VAL A 71 7.93 2.25 -9.57
CA VAL A 71 7.21 1.11 -9.00
C VAL A 71 6.64 1.50 -7.65
N ALA A 72 5.34 1.25 -7.50
CA ALA A 72 4.62 1.39 -6.24
C ALA A 72 4.24 0.01 -5.70
N TRP A 73 3.92 -0.02 -4.40
CA TRP A 73 3.68 -1.25 -3.65
C TRP A 73 2.31 -1.21 -3.00
N ALA A 74 1.74 -2.37 -2.72
CA ALA A 74 0.49 -2.46 -1.98
C ALA A 74 0.49 -3.66 -1.03
N ILE A 75 -0.14 -3.48 0.12
CA ILE A 75 -0.43 -4.53 1.08
C ILE A 75 -1.92 -4.81 1.04
N GLU A 76 -2.29 -6.08 0.97
CA GLU A 76 -3.65 -6.53 1.26
C GLU A 76 -3.67 -7.18 2.64
N ALA A 77 -4.69 -6.90 3.44
CA ALA A 77 -4.94 -7.61 4.69
C ALA A 77 -6.44 -7.63 5.02
N CYS A 78 -6.87 -8.63 5.79
CA CYS A 78 -8.23 -8.71 6.33
C CYS A 78 -8.23 -8.24 7.79
N GLY A 79 -8.90 -7.13 8.09
CA GLY A 79 -8.84 -6.53 9.43
C GLY A 79 -9.49 -5.16 9.54
N ASP A 80 -9.31 -4.54 10.71
CA ASP A 80 -9.74 -3.16 10.96
C ASP A 80 -8.85 -2.18 10.15
N PRO A 81 -9.42 -1.35 9.27
CA PRO A 81 -8.65 -0.44 8.43
C PRO A 81 -7.76 0.53 9.21
N TRP A 82 -8.23 1.01 10.35
CA TRP A 82 -7.51 1.97 11.17
C TRP A 82 -6.30 1.32 11.83
N VAL A 83 -6.45 0.11 12.38
CA VAL A 83 -5.33 -0.65 12.95
C VAL A 83 -4.28 -0.95 11.89
N LEU A 84 -4.70 -1.36 10.68
CA LEU A 84 -3.79 -1.64 9.57
C LEU A 84 -3.02 -0.38 9.14
N LEU A 85 -3.72 0.75 9.02
CA LEU A 85 -3.13 2.03 8.65
C LEU A 85 -2.19 2.57 9.72
N GLU A 86 -2.53 2.45 11.01
CA GLU A 86 -1.70 2.90 12.12
C GLU A 86 -0.38 2.11 12.17
N GLU A 87 -0.47 0.78 12.12
CA GLU A 87 0.70 -0.11 12.22
C GLU A 87 1.63 0.02 11.00
N PHE A 88 1.06 0.08 9.80
CA PHE A 88 1.87 0.25 8.59
C PHE A 88 2.35 1.70 8.41
N GLY A 89 1.49 2.67 8.70
CA GLY A 89 1.79 4.10 8.62
C GLY A 89 2.91 4.53 9.58
N SER A 90 2.98 3.94 10.78
CA SER A 90 4.11 4.16 11.70
C SER A 90 5.44 3.72 11.07
N ILE A 91 5.50 2.52 10.50
CA ILE A 91 6.70 2.01 9.83
C ILE A 91 7.10 2.91 8.66
N VAL A 92 6.13 3.30 7.84
CA VAL A 92 6.34 4.22 6.72
C VAL A 92 6.94 5.54 7.21
N THR A 93 6.35 6.14 8.24
CA THR A 93 6.80 7.42 8.79
C THR A 93 8.21 7.32 9.38
N ASP A 94 8.51 6.24 10.09
CA ASP A 94 9.81 6.04 10.76
C ASP A 94 10.95 5.71 9.79
N ARG A 95 10.63 5.14 8.62
CA ARG A 95 11.62 4.58 7.69
C ARG A 95 11.77 5.35 6.39
N SER A 96 10.84 6.25 6.08
CA SER A 96 10.96 7.12 4.91
C SER A 96 12.13 8.08 5.05
N GLY A 97 12.90 8.30 3.99
CA GLY A 97 14.01 9.24 4.03
C GLY A 97 13.58 10.71 3.95
N PRO A 98 14.51 11.62 4.23
CA PRO A 98 14.22 13.04 4.36
C PRO A 98 13.83 13.74 3.03
N GLU A 99 14.22 13.18 1.89
CA GLU A 99 14.00 13.76 0.56
C GLU A 99 12.86 13.07 -0.20
N SER A 100 12.21 12.08 0.41
CA SER A 100 11.14 11.31 -0.21
C SER A 100 9.80 12.03 -0.11
N ASN A 101 8.78 11.58 -0.86
CA ASN A 101 7.42 12.15 -0.82
C ASN A 101 6.40 11.05 -0.48
N PRO A 102 6.49 10.45 0.73
CA PRO A 102 5.77 9.23 1.02
C PRO A 102 4.27 9.44 0.88
N GLY A 103 3.64 8.56 0.10
CA GLY A 103 2.19 8.56 -0.08
C GLY A 103 1.61 7.23 0.34
N LEU A 104 0.45 7.26 1.01
CA LEU A 104 -0.40 6.09 1.23
C LEU A 104 -1.77 6.28 0.59
N ALA A 105 -2.35 5.19 0.14
CA ALA A 105 -3.74 5.14 -0.31
C ALA A 105 -4.43 3.93 0.30
N LEU A 106 -5.60 4.13 0.90
CA LEU A 106 -6.39 3.07 1.53
C LEU A 106 -7.69 2.87 0.77
N LEU A 107 -7.92 1.63 0.33
CA LEU A 107 -9.11 1.20 -0.38
C LEU A 107 -9.72 0.01 0.37
N LEU A 108 -11.03 0.11 0.63
CA LEU A 108 -11.82 -0.92 1.30
C LEU A 108 -12.60 -1.75 0.29
N ASP A 109 -12.54 -3.06 0.48
CA ASP A 109 -13.28 -4.07 -0.27
C ASP A 109 -13.00 -4.06 -1.79
N SER A 110 -13.32 -5.16 -2.45
CA SER A 110 -13.07 -5.40 -3.88
C SER A 110 -14.33 -6.00 -4.49
N PRO A 111 -14.66 -5.72 -5.77
CA PRO A 111 -13.85 -4.99 -6.77
C PRO A 111 -13.97 -3.46 -6.71
N PRO A 112 -12.93 -2.73 -7.16
CA PRO A 112 -12.95 -1.27 -7.26
C PRO A 112 -13.90 -0.78 -8.36
N ALA A 113 -14.38 0.45 -8.23
CA ALA A 113 -15.14 1.13 -9.28
C ALA A 113 -14.31 1.28 -10.57
N GLU A 114 -14.97 1.21 -11.73
CA GLU A 114 -14.31 1.31 -13.05
C GLU A 114 -13.48 2.58 -13.20
N ALA A 115 -13.99 3.73 -12.74
CA ALA A 115 -13.26 5.00 -12.77
C ALA A 115 -11.93 4.98 -11.98
N LEU A 116 -11.88 4.23 -10.87
CA LEU A 116 -10.63 4.03 -10.12
C LEU A 116 -9.62 3.26 -10.97
N VAL A 117 -10.06 2.16 -11.58
CA VAL A 117 -9.23 1.28 -12.42
C VAL A 117 -8.73 2.02 -13.66
N GLU A 118 -9.60 2.78 -14.34
CA GLU A 118 -9.23 3.58 -15.50
C GLU A 118 -8.14 4.60 -15.16
N LEU A 119 -8.27 5.30 -14.02
CA LEU A 119 -7.26 6.24 -13.57
C LEU A 119 -5.95 5.54 -13.21
N ALA A 120 -6.02 4.42 -12.48
CA ALA A 120 -4.84 3.65 -12.10
C ALA A 120 -4.08 3.11 -13.33
N GLU A 121 -4.79 2.65 -14.37
CA GLU A 121 -4.18 2.24 -15.64
C GLU A 121 -3.62 3.42 -16.44
N ARG A 122 -4.19 4.63 -16.31
CA ARG A 122 -3.59 5.84 -16.90
C ARG A 122 -2.28 6.21 -16.20
N ILE A 123 -2.22 6.14 -14.87
CA ILE A 123 -0.98 6.36 -14.10
C ILE A 123 0.15 5.42 -14.54
N ARG A 124 -0.17 4.22 -15.05
CA ARG A 124 0.82 3.28 -15.62
C ARG A 124 1.35 3.66 -17.01
N ARG A 125 0.75 4.64 -17.68
CA ARG A 125 1.02 4.96 -19.09
C ARG A 125 1.43 6.40 -19.31
N GLU A 126 0.95 7.32 -18.47
CA GLU A 126 1.12 8.74 -18.66
C GLU A 126 1.23 9.49 -17.32
N ARG A 127 1.62 10.77 -17.41
CA ARG A 127 1.67 11.65 -16.26
C ARG A 127 0.26 12.10 -15.89
N VAL A 128 -0.15 11.77 -14.68
CA VAL A 128 -1.42 12.19 -14.05
C VAL A 128 -1.11 13.23 -12.98
N THR A 129 -2.07 14.13 -12.70
CA THR A 129 -1.91 15.17 -11.68
C THR A 129 -2.43 14.71 -10.31
N LEU A 130 -1.86 15.28 -9.26
CA LEU A 130 -2.31 15.05 -7.88
C LEU A 130 -3.79 15.42 -7.69
N GLU A 131 -4.23 16.55 -8.27
CA GLU A 131 -5.62 17.00 -8.23
C GLU A 131 -6.59 16.00 -8.88
N GLU A 132 -6.18 15.39 -10.00
CA GLU A 132 -7.00 14.37 -10.67
C GLU A 132 -7.17 13.13 -9.79
N VAL A 133 -6.11 12.69 -9.11
CA VAL A 133 -6.14 11.56 -8.18
C VAL A 133 -7.04 11.86 -6.99
N HIS A 134 -6.90 13.01 -6.34
CA HIS A 134 -7.75 13.42 -5.22
C HIS A 134 -9.23 13.43 -5.59
N ARG A 135 -9.57 14.06 -6.71
CA ARG A 135 -10.97 14.16 -7.16
C ARG A 135 -11.61 12.78 -7.36
N VAL A 136 -10.88 11.84 -7.97
CA VAL A 136 -11.42 10.50 -8.22
C VAL A 136 -11.43 9.65 -6.93
N ALA A 137 -10.41 9.78 -6.08
CA ALA A 137 -10.34 9.10 -4.80
C ALA A 137 -11.50 9.51 -3.87
N GLU A 138 -11.74 10.82 -3.72
CA GLU A 138 -12.82 11.37 -2.90
C GLU A 138 -14.20 10.89 -3.39
N ALA A 139 -14.42 10.91 -4.70
CA ALA A 139 -15.69 10.47 -5.31
C ALA A 139 -16.02 8.99 -5.07
N HIS A 140 -15.01 8.17 -4.74
CA HIS A 140 -15.14 6.72 -4.61
C HIS A 140 -14.67 6.17 -3.25
N GLY A 141 -14.43 7.02 -2.26
CA GLY A 141 -14.09 6.59 -0.90
C GLY A 141 -12.71 5.96 -0.76
N VAL A 142 -11.72 6.41 -1.54
CA VAL A 142 -10.31 6.07 -1.33
C VAL A 142 -9.69 7.14 -0.46
N GLU A 143 -9.12 6.76 0.68
CA GLU A 143 -8.41 7.69 1.55
C GLU A 143 -6.96 7.86 1.10
N LEU A 144 -6.51 9.10 0.97
CA LEU A 144 -5.15 9.44 0.56
C LEU A 144 -4.42 10.14 1.69
N TRP A 145 -3.16 9.77 1.90
CA TRP A 145 -2.31 10.33 2.94
C TRP A 145 -1.00 10.82 2.33
N GLU A 146 -0.84 12.13 2.28
CA GLU A 146 0.39 12.80 1.90
C GLU A 146 1.27 12.97 3.14
N LEU A 147 2.27 12.11 3.30
CA LEU A 147 3.08 12.05 4.53
C LEU A 147 4.38 12.85 4.43
N GLY A 148 4.66 13.48 3.30
CA GLY A 148 5.84 14.32 3.14
C GLY A 148 6.01 14.98 1.78
N GLY A 149 6.92 15.96 1.75
CA GLY A 149 7.37 16.63 0.54
C GLY A 149 6.24 17.29 -0.26
N SER A 150 6.15 16.93 -1.53
CA SER A 150 5.20 17.44 -2.52
C SER A 150 3.87 16.70 -2.58
N GLY A 151 3.71 15.63 -1.78
CA GLY A 151 2.53 14.76 -1.80
C GLY A 151 2.43 13.83 -3.02
N LEU A 152 3.36 13.90 -3.98
CA LEU A 152 3.26 13.16 -5.25
C LEU A 152 3.25 11.63 -5.12
N GLY A 153 3.78 11.06 -4.03
CA GLY A 153 3.73 9.61 -3.79
C GLY A 153 2.32 9.05 -3.74
N VAL A 154 1.29 9.85 -3.39
CA VAL A 154 -0.08 9.33 -3.35
C VAL A 154 -0.59 8.88 -4.72
N ILE A 155 -0.01 9.39 -5.82
CA ILE A 155 -0.36 8.97 -7.19
C ILE A 155 -0.01 7.50 -7.40
N GLY A 156 1.22 7.10 -7.05
CA GLY A 156 1.65 5.71 -7.16
C GLY A 156 0.97 4.82 -6.13
N ALA A 157 0.82 5.30 -4.89
CA ALA A 157 0.10 4.59 -3.84
C ALA A 157 -1.35 4.27 -4.26
N PHE A 158 -2.07 5.25 -4.81
CA PHE A 158 -3.41 5.06 -5.36
C PHE A 158 -3.44 3.97 -6.42
N ALA A 159 -2.54 4.05 -7.42
CA ALA A 159 -2.48 3.05 -8.48
C ALA A 159 -2.20 1.64 -7.94
N ALA A 160 -1.29 1.51 -6.98
CA ALA A 160 -0.95 0.24 -6.37
C ALA A 160 -2.13 -0.37 -5.58
N ALA A 161 -2.82 0.42 -4.76
CA ALA A 161 -3.99 -0.04 -4.01
C ALA A 161 -5.10 -0.55 -4.95
N VAL A 162 -5.45 0.26 -5.96
CA VAL A 162 -6.54 -0.04 -6.91
C VAL A 162 -6.23 -1.26 -7.77
N LEU A 163 -5.03 -1.33 -8.36
CA LEU A 163 -4.67 -2.43 -9.25
C LEU A 163 -4.46 -3.75 -8.51
N SER A 164 -4.06 -3.69 -7.25
CA SER A 164 -4.01 -4.87 -6.38
C SER A 164 -5.41 -5.36 -6.05
N SER A 165 -6.34 -4.45 -5.71
CA SER A 165 -7.73 -4.84 -5.43
C SER A 165 -8.48 -5.33 -6.67
N ALA A 166 -8.10 -4.86 -7.86
CA ALA A 166 -8.59 -5.36 -9.14
C ALA A 166 -7.98 -6.71 -9.57
N GLY A 167 -6.99 -7.23 -8.83
CA GLY A 167 -6.32 -8.50 -9.14
C GLY A 167 -5.35 -8.43 -10.33
N VAL A 168 -4.86 -7.25 -10.67
CA VAL A 168 -3.95 -7.00 -11.81
C VAL A 168 -2.48 -6.91 -11.37
N ALA A 169 -2.22 -6.52 -10.11
CA ALA A 169 -0.88 -6.33 -9.58
C ALA A 169 -0.07 -7.64 -9.45
N GLU A 170 1.26 -7.53 -9.53
CA GLU A 170 2.18 -8.64 -9.33
C GLU A 170 2.24 -9.00 -7.83
N GLY A 171 1.87 -10.22 -7.47
CA GLY A 171 2.03 -10.72 -6.10
C GLY A 171 3.50 -11.01 -5.77
N VAL A 172 3.98 -10.49 -4.64
CA VAL A 172 5.38 -10.64 -4.21
C VAL A 172 5.46 -11.65 -3.07
N PRO A 173 6.27 -12.72 -3.21
CA PRO A 173 6.51 -13.65 -2.11
C PRO A 173 7.16 -12.94 -0.93
N THR A 174 6.56 -13.08 0.25
CA THR A 174 7.04 -12.45 1.48
C THR A 174 8.01 -13.32 2.28
N GLU A 175 8.22 -14.57 1.84
CA GLU A 175 9.15 -15.51 2.48
C GLU A 175 10.60 -15.15 2.12
N GLY A 176 11.41 -14.81 3.12
CA GLY A 176 12.86 -14.61 2.95
C GLY A 176 13.35 -13.22 2.51
N LEU A 177 12.46 -12.22 2.39
CA LEU A 177 12.81 -10.84 2.02
C LEU A 177 13.84 -10.20 2.98
N ASN A 178 13.89 -10.64 4.24
CA ASN A 178 14.82 -10.15 5.26
C ASN A 178 16.08 -11.01 5.44
N SER A 179 16.51 -11.78 4.45
CA SER A 179 17.82 -12.46 4.54
C SER A 179 18.94 -11.41 4.49
N PRO A 180 19.75 -11.21 5.54
CA PRO A 180 20.86 -10.25 5.53
C PRO A 180 22.00 -10.84 4.69
N GLY A 181 21.92 -10.72 3.37
CA GLY A 181 22.78 -11.48 2.46
C GLY A 181 22.93 -10.85 1.09
N GLY A 182 23.19 -9.54 1.01
CA GLY A 182 23.29 -8.84 -0.27
C GLY A 182 24.39 -7.77 -0.37
N ARG A 183 25.23 -7.54 0.63
CA ARG A 183 26.41 -6.66 0.46
C ARG A 183 27.51 -7.40 -0.29
N ARG A 184 27.41 -7.46 -1.62
CA ARG A 184 28.59 -7.72 -2.47
C ARG A 184 29.47 -6.48 -2.40
N HIS A 185 30.41 -6.47 -1.45
CA HIS A 185 31.62 -5.66 -1.58
C HIS A 185 32.31 -6.02 -2.90
N ARG A 186 32.15 -5.17 -3.93
CA ARG A 186 33.13 -5.11 -5.01
C ARG A 186 34.40 -4.52 -4.41
N ARG A 187 35.34 -5.39 -4.04
CA ARG A 187 36.75 -5.00 -3.91
C ARG A 187 37.25 -4.67 -5.32
N GLN A 188 37.67 -3.43 -5.52
CA GLN A 188 38.76 -3.12 -6.44
C GLN A 188 40.07 -3.28 -5.67
#